data_AF-A0A5C1AMT6-F1
#
_entry.id   AF-A0A5C1AMT6-F1
#
_cell.length_a   1.000
_cell.length_b   1.000
_cell.length_c   1.000
_cell.angle_alpha   90.00
_cell.angle_beta   90.00
_cell.angle_gamma   90.00
#
_symmetry.space_group_name_H-M   'P 1'
#
loop_
_entity.id
_entity.type
_entity.pdbx_description
1 polymer ?
#
loop_
_entity_poly.entity_id
_entity_poly.type
_entity_poly.pdbx_seq_one_letter_code
_entity_poly.pdbx_strand_id
1 'polypeptide(L)' 'MSQFKYQEQFASDLTACWLKGDRNHVRLTIRGLKNKPQASYVAARIALNLVEEGKAFAGDFVNFMHPNQ' A
#
# COMPACT_ATOMS: atom_id res chain seq x y z
N MET A 1 5.85 -18.01 -13.34
CA MET A 1 5.09 -16.95 -14.03
C MET A 1 5.08 -15.68 -13.18
N SER A 2 5.08 -14.53 -13.86
CA SER A 2 5.35 -13.15 -13.41
C SER A 2 4.40 -12.56 -12.34
N GLN A 3 4.06 -13.29 -11.28
CA GLN A 3 3.10 -12.82 -10.28
C GLN A 3 3.63 -11.64 -9.45
N PHE A 4 4.93 -11.59 -9.20
CA PHE A 4 5.56 -10.51 -8.43
C PHE A 4 5.56 -9.16 -9.15
N LYS A 5 5.81 -9.13 -10.48
CA LYS A 5 5.82 -7.88 -11.27
C LYS A 5 4.49 -7.13 -11.21
N TYR A 6 3.37 -7.86 -11.22
CA TYR A 6 2.04 -7.25 -11.11
C TYR A 6 1.76 -6.70 -9.71
N GLN A 7 2.22 -7.37 -8.65
CA GLN A 7 2.03 -6.91 -7.27
C GLN A 7 2.86 -5.68 -6.95
N GLU A 8 4.07 -5.58 -7.50
CA GLU A 8 4.92 -4.39 -7.38
C GLU A 8 4.32 -3.19 -8.10
N GLN A 9 3.90 -3.37 -9.36
CA GLN A 9 3.25 -2.32 -10.14
C GLN A 9 1.97 -1.84 -9.45
N PHE A 10 1.14 -2.78 -9.00
CA PHE A 10 -0.08 -2.48 -8.28
C PHE A 10 0.18 -1.72 -6.96
N ALA A 11 1.23 -2.10 -6.22
CA ALA A 11 1.63 -1.37 -5.02
C ALA A 11 2.11 0.04 -5.35
N SER A 12 2.89 0.24 -6.42
CA SER A 12 3.30 1.58 -6.88
C SER A 12 2.10 2.45 -7.29
N ASP A 13 1.10 1.89 -7.98
CA ASP A 13 -0.11 2.62 -8.34
C ASP A 13 -0.86 3.11 -7.08
N LEU A 14 -0.98 2.24 -6.07
CA LEU A 14 -1.58 2.60 -4.79
C LEU A 14 -0.72 3.57 -3.98
N THR A 15 0.61 3.49 -4.06
CA THR A 15 1.51 4.52 -3.49
C THR A 15 1.24 5.88 -4.14
N ALA A 16 1.07 5.94 -5.46
CA ALA A 16 0.74 7.19 -6.15
C ALA A 16 -0.64 7.74 -5.70
N CYS A 17 -1.65 6.89 -5.54
CA CYS A 17 -2.94 7.28 -4.98
C CYS A 17 -2.81 7.82 -3.55
N TRP A 18 -2.02 7.17 -2.69
CA TRP A 18 -1.74 7.65 -1.34
C TRP A 18 -1.16 9.06 -1.34
N LEU A 19 -0.16 9.30 -2.19
CA LEU A 19 0.52 10.58 -2.34
C LEU A 19 -0.37 11.69 -2.90
N LYS A 20 -1.41 11.33 -3.68
CA LYS A 20 -2.45 12.25 -4.16
C LYS A 20 -3.50 12.59 -3.09
N GLY A 21 -3.48 11.93 -1.94
CA GLY A 21 -4.45 12.12 -0.85
C GLY A 21 -5.61 11.13 -0.86
N ASP A 22 -5.65 10.16 -1.79
CA ASP A 22 -6.73 9.17 -1.92
C ASP A 22 -6.62 8.02 -0.90
N ARG A 23 -6.39 8.35 0.36
CA ARG A 23 -6.04 7.40 1.43
C ARG A 23 -7.11 6.33 1.63
N ASN A 24 -8.39 6.73 1.62
CA ASN A 24 -9.51 5.79 1.77
C ASN A 24 -9.60 4.79 0.62
N HIS A 25 -9.35 5.23 -0.61
CA HIS A 25 -9.31 4.33 -1.77
C HIS A 25 -8.23 3.27 -1.61
N VAL A 26 -7.03 3.67 -1.15
CA VAL A 26 -5.93 2.74 -0.87
C VAL A 26 -6.32 1.71 0.19
N ARG A 27 -6.87 2.16 1.34
CA ARG A 27 -7.29 1.26 2.43
C ARG A 27 -8.36 0.28 1.98
N LEU A 28 -9.41 0.75 1.30
CA LEU A 28 -10.49 -0.11 0.82
C LEU A 28 -10.00 -1.11 -0.22
N THR A 29 -9.12 -0.68 -1.13
CA THR A 29 -8.56 -1.56 -2.17
C THR A 29 -7.74 -2.68 -1.55
N ILE A 30 -6.84 -2.37 -0.60
CA ILE A 30 -6.03 -3.38 0.10
C ILE A 30 -6.92 -4.32 0.93
N ARG A 31 -7.89 -3.79 1.69
CA ARG A 31 -8.80 -4.61 2.52
C ARG A 31 -9.73 -5.49 1.68
N GLY A 32 -10.08 -5.04 0.46
CA GLY A 32 -10.89 -5.77 -0.50
C GLY A 32 -10.17 -6.95 -1.19
N LEU A 33 -8.85 -7.05 -1.06
CA LEU A 33 -8.11 -8.20 -1.58
C LEU A 33 -8.51 -9.48 -0.82
N LYS A 34 -8.97 -10.48 -1.57
CA LYS A 34 -9.38 -11.79 -1.03
C LYS A 34 -8.19 -12.56 -0.44
N ASN A 35 -7.02 -12.43 -1.06
CA ASN A 35 -5.80 -13.09 -0.63
C ASN A 35 -5.10 -12.24 0.44
N LYS A 36 -5.14 -12.67 1.70
CA LYS A 36 -4.56 -11.94 2.84
C LYS A 36 -3.04 -11.80 2.76
N PRO A 37 -2.26 -12.85 2.43
CA PRO A 37 -0.84 -12.70 2.15
C PRO A 37 -0.53 -11.64 1.09
N GLN A 38 -1.29 -11.60 -0.01
CA GLN A 38 -1.12 -10.58 -1.04
C GLN A 38 -1.45 -9.17 -0.53
N ALA A 39 -2.52 -9.02 0.27
CA ALA A 39 -2.86 -7.74 0.88
C ALA A 39 -1.74 -7.23 1.80
N SER A 40 -1.18 -8.11 2.62
CA SER A 40 -0.04 -7.79 3.49
C SER A 40 1.21 -7.42 2.67
N TYR A 41 1.50 -8.15 1.60
CA TYR A 41 2.61 -7.83 0.70
C TYR A 41 2.44 -6.44 0.07
N VAL A 42 1.26 -6.14 -0.47
CA VAL A 42 0.96 -4.84 -1.10
C VAL A 42 1.09 -3.71 -0.09
N ALA A 43 0.55 -3.88 1.12
CA ALA A 43 0.69 -2.88 2.18
C ALA A 43 2.15 -2.66 2.58
N ALA A 44 2.93 -3.73 2.75
CA ALA A 44 4.35 -3.64 3.07
C ALA A 44 5.15 -2.95 1.94
N ARG A 45 4.85 -3.28 0.69
CA ARG A 45 5.50 -2.66 -0.47
C ARG A 45 5.19 -1.17 -0.57
N ILE A 46 3.95 -0.75 -0.30
CA ILE A 46 3.60 0.68 -0.26
C ILE A 46 4.40 1.41 0.83
N ALA A 47 4.48 0.82 2.03
CA ALA A 47 5.26 1.41 3.12
C ALA A 47 6.75 1.58 2.74
N LEU A 48 7.34 0.57 2.08
CA LEU A 48 8.72 0.64 1.57
C LEU A 48 8.88 1.74 0.50
N ASN A 49 7.99 1.79 -0.49
CA ASN A 49 8.03 2.82 -1.54
C ASN A 49 8.00 4.24 -0.94
N LEU A 50 7.19 4.45 0.11
CA LEU A 50 7.12 5.75 0.80
C LEU A 50 8.43 6.11 1.50
N VAL A 51 9.14 5.13 2.09
CA VAL A 51 10.47 5.32 2.68
C VAL A 51 11.51 5.64 1.60
N GLU A 52 11.53 4.88 0.51
CA GLU A 52 12.49 5.04 -0.59
C GLU A 52 12.36 6.41 -1.29
N GLU A 53 11.14 6.94 -1.40
CA GLU A 53 10.90 8.29 -1.94
C GLU A 53 11.34 9.42 -0.99
N GLY A 54 11.87 9.11 0.20
CA GLY A 54 12.28 10.10 1.20
C GLY A 54 11.10 10.87 1.80
N LYS A 55 9.88 10.40 1.56
CA LYS A 55 8.65 11.04 2.01
C LYS A 55 8.30 10.45 3.37
N ALA A 56 8.49 11.22 4.43
CA ALA A 56 8.35 10.83 5.85
C ALA A 56 6.94 10.35 6.30
N PHE A 57 6.13 9.74 5.43
CA PHE A 57 4.73 9.36 5.64
C PHE A 57 4.52 7.84 5.72
N ALA A 58 5.57 7.03 5.78
CA ALA A 58 5.42 5.59 5.97
C ALA A 58 4.80 5.25 7.33
N GLY A 59 5.16 6.01 8.39
CA GLY A 59 4.53 5.90 9.71
C GLY A 59 3.04 6.25 9.67
N ASP A 60 2.68 7.35 9.00
CA ASP A 60 1.28 7.75 8.81
C ASP A 60 0.48 6.70 8.04
N PHE A 61 1.08 6.10 7.01
CA PHE A 61 0.47 5.01 6.26
C PHE A 61 0.22 3.80 7.16
N VAL A 62 1.21 3.37 7.94
CA VAL A 62 1.07 2.22 8.84
C VAL A 62 0.01 2.49 9.91
N ASN A 63 0.03 3.66 10.53
CA ASN A 63 -0.98 4.06 11.52
C ASN A 63 -2.39 4.09 10.90
N PHE A 64 -2.52 4.66 9.71
CA PHE A 64 -3.79 4.68 8.98
C PHE A 64 -4.26 3.30 8.54
N MET A 65 -3.36 2.36 8.26
CA MET A 65 -3.76 1.00 7.89
C MET A 65 -4.11 0.12 9.09
N HIS A 66 -3.81 0.58 10.31
CA HIS A 66 -4.08 -0.15 11.55
C HIS A 66 -5.57 -0.53 11.65
N PRO A 67 -5.91 -1.78 12.02
CA PRO A 67 -7.30 -2.27 12.01
C PRO A 67 -8.24 -1.56 13.01
N ASN A 68 -7.67 -0.90 14.02
CA ASN A 68 -8.41 -0.24 15.11
C ASN A 68 -8.44 1.30 15.00
N GLN A 69 -8.19 1.85 13.80
CA GLN A 69 -8.37 3.26 13.46
C GLN A 69 -9.34 3.42 12.29
#